data_AF-X0UUB6-F1
#
_entry.id   AF-X0UUB6-F1
#
_cell.length_a   1.000
_cell.length_b   1.000
_cell.length_c   1.000
_cell.angle_alpha   90.00
_cell.angle_beta   90.00
_cell.angle_gamma   90.00
#
_symmetry.space_group_name_H-M   'P 1'
#
loop_
_entity.id
_entity.type
_entity.pdbx_description
1 polymer ?
#
loop_
_entity_poly.entity_id
_entity_poly.type
_entity_poly.pdbx_seq_one_letter_code
_entity_poly.pdbx_strand_id
1 'polypeptide(L)'
;MNYAASVNDDNPNYFNDESENGIIAHPMFPVAVTWPIMENLSDYITLENFPIRVFATVVHYYEHLKIYRLIRPNDEIKINGKIIAILPHRAGTHVALRLDATDKNNNLIFTEYNGGM
;
A
#
# COMPACT_ATOMS: atom_id res chain seq x y z
N MET A 1 3.17 5.45 -15.01
CA MET A 1 2.46 6.31 -15.97
C MET A 1 0.99 6.51 -15.59
N ASN A 2 0.11 5.50 -15.70
CA ASN A 2 -1.35 5.70 -15.51
C ASN A 2 -1.75 6.32 -14.16
N TYR A 3 -1.09 5.94 -13.06
CA TYR A 3 -1.37 6.53 -11.75
C TYR A 3 -1.13 8.04 -11.73
N ALA A 4 0.05 8.50 -12.16
CA ALA A 4 0.40 9.93 -12.20
C ALA A 4 -0.60 10.72 -13.05
N ALA A 5 -0.96 10.21 -14.24
CA ALA A 5 -1.98 10.82 -15.09
C ALA A 5 -3.35 10.92 -14.39
N SER A 6 -3.78 9.89 -13.66
CA SER A 6 -5.07 9.87 -12.96
C SER A 6 -5.16 10.89 -11.81
N VAL A 7 -4.02 11.32 -11.27
CA VAL A 7 -3.95 12.35 -10.21
C VAL A 7 -3.54 13.72 -10.74
N ASN A 8 -3.51 13.90 -12.07
CA ASN A 8 -3.09 15.13 -12.76
C ASN A 8 -1.68 15.61 -12.37
N ASP A 9 -0.76 14.68 -12.12
CA ASP A 9 0.66 15.00 -12.00
C ASP A 9 1.34 14.70 -13.34
N ASP A 10 1.79 15.76 -14.01
CA ASP A 10 2.42 15.74 -15.33
C ASP A 10 3.95 15.77 -15.28
N ASN A 11 4.54 15.53 -14.09
CA ASN A 11 5.99 15.56 -13.93
C ASN A 11 6.68 14.54 -14.88
N PRO A 12 7.63 14.99 -15.73
CA PRO A 12 8.22 14.17 -16.76
C PRO A 12 8.97 12.94 -16.22
N ASN A 13 9.38 12.95 -14.94
CA ASN A 13 10.01 11.78 -14.30
C ASN A 13 9.10 10.54 -14.28
N TYR A 14 7.79 10.70 -14.47
CA TYR A 14 6.81 9.60 -14.48
C TYR A 14 6.44 9.10 -15.88
N PHE A 15 6.84 9.82 -16.94
CA PHE A 15 6.39 9.60 -18.32
C PHE A 15 7.50 9.54 -19.36
N ASN A 16 8.60 10.28 -19.19
CA ASN A 16 9.68 10.33 -20.17
C ASN A 16 10.62 9.11 -20.02
N ASP A 17 10.30 8.04 -20.74
CA ASP A 17 11.08 6.81 -20.80
C ASP A 17 12.31 6.89 -21.72
N GLU A 18 12.46 7.98 -22.48
CA GLU A 18 13.67 8.28 -23.25
C GLU A 18 14.78 8.91 -22.40
N SER A 19 14.48 9.32 -21.16
CA SER A 19 15.49 9.91 -20.27
C SER A 19 16.56 8.88 -19.85
N GLU A 20 17.82 9.31 -19.70
CA GLU A 20 18.93 8.42 -19.31
C GLU A 20 18.69 7.70 -17.98
N ASN A 21 17.92 8.32 -17.07
CA ASN A 21 17.58 7.75 -15.77
C ASN A 21 16.33 6.85 -15.80
N GLY A 22 15.64 6.78 -16.94
CA GLY A 22 14.35 6.14 -17.10
C GLY A 22 13.22 6.78 -16.28
N ILE A 23 12.04 6.18 -16.32
CA ILE A 23 10.90 6.60 -15.50
C ILE A 23 10.92 5.96 -14.11
N ILE A 24 10.31 6.66 -13.16
CA ILE A 24 9.99 6.17 -11.82
C ILE A 24 8.48 6.15 -11.61
N ALA A 25 8.00 5.32 -10.67
CA ALA A 25 6.62 5.42 -10.23
C ALA A 25 6.40 6.67 -9.37
N HIS A 26 5.17 7.19 -9.39
CA HIS A 26 4.76 8.29 -8.51
C HIS A 26 4.93 7.89 -7.03
N PRO A 27 5.35 8.78 -6.11
CA PRO A 27 5.59 8.44 -4.71
C PRO A 27 4.39 7.85 -3.97
N MET A 28 3.17 8.19 -4.38
CA MET A 28 1.92 7.61 -3.86
C MET A 28 1.48 6.32 -4.56
N PHE A 29 2.16 5.89 -5.63
CA PHE A 29 1.86 4.63 -6.30
C PHE A 29 1.89 3.37 -5.40
N PRO A 30 2.70 3.30 -4.33
CA PRO A 30 2.62 2.19 -3.37
C PRO A 30 1.21 1.84 -2.90
N VAL A 31 0.33 2.83 -2.68
CA VAL A 31 -1.06 2.57 -2.25
C VAL A 31 -1.84 1.75 -3.29
N ALA A 32 -1.57 1.95 -4.58
CA ALA A 32 -2.22 1.19 -5.64
C ALA A 32 -1.64 -0.23 -5.76
N VAL A 33 -0.37 -0.41 -5.37
CA VAL A 33 0.30 -1.71 -5.36
C VAL A 33 -0.24 -2.60 -4.23
N THR A 34 -0.57 -2.01 -3.08
CA THR A 34 -1.10 -2.72 -1.91
C THR A 34 -2.62 -2.83 -1.89
N TRP A 35 -3.36 -1.98 -2.61
CA TRP A 35 -4.82 -1.97 -2.62
C TRP A 35 -5.47 -3.34 -2.92
N PRO A 36 -4.97 -4.17 -3.86
CA PRO A 36 -5.54 -5.51 -4.07
C PRO A 36 -5.52 -6.40 -2.82
N ILE A 37 -4.54 -6.22 -1.92
CA ILE A 37 -4.50 -6.91 -0.62
C ILE A 37 -5.60 -6.39 0.29
N MET A 38 -5.85 -5.08 0.28
CA MET A 38 -6.89 -4.44 1.11
C MET A 38 -8.30 -4.85 0.66
N GLU A 39 -8.55 -4.88 -0.65
CA GLU A 39 -9.84 -5.33 -1.21
C GLU A 39 -10.13 -6.80 -0.92
N ASN A 40 -9.08 -7.63 -0.85
CA ASN A 40 -9.18 -9.07 -0.64
C ASN A 40 -8.62 -9.49 0.72
N LEU A 41 -8.68 -8.61 1.72
CA LEU A 41 -8.04 -8.82 3.03
C LEU A 41 -8.52 -10.10 3.73
N SER A 42 -9.75 -10.54 3.44
CA SER A 42 -10.31 -11.81 3.91
C SER A 42 -9.48 -13.03 3.54
N ASP A 43 -8.84 -13.02 2.38
CA ASP A 43 -8.10 -14.15 1.85
C ASP A 43 -6.75 -14.34 2.56
N TYR A 44 -6.29 -13.29 3.25
CA TYR A 44 -5.02 -13.26 3.96
C TYR A 44 -5.14 -13.43 5.48
N ILE A 45 -6.36 -13.35 6.03
CA ILE A 45 -6.59 -13.51 7.47
C ILE A 45 -6.97 -14.97 7.76
N THR A 46 -6.09 -15.67 8.46
CA THR A 46 -6.24 -17.11 8.76
C THR A 46 -6.88 -17.41 10.13
N LEU A 47 -7.34 -16.39 10.84
CA LEU A 47 -7.93 -16.54 12.17
C LEU A 47 -9.37 -17.09 12.08
N GLU A 48 -9.61 -18.26 12.69
CA GLU A 48 -10.84 -19.07 12.59
C GLU A 48 -12.13 -18.33 13.02
N ASN A 49 -12.02 -17.23 13.76
CA ASN A 49 -13.16 -16.43 14.25
C ASN A 49 -12.99 -14.92 13.98
N PHE A 50 -12.22 -14.54 12.97
CA PHE A 50 -12.11 -13.13 12.62
C PHE A 50 -13.46 -12.62 12.09
N PRO A 51 -13.99 -11.48 12.59
CA PRO A 51 -15.32 -10.99 12.22
C PRO A 51 -15.29 -10.34 10.83
N ILE A 52 -15.07 -11.14 9.78
CA ILE A 52 -14.81 -10.68 8.41
C ILE A 52 -15.91 -9.78 7.85
N ARG A 53 -17.16 -10.00 8.28
CA ARG A 53 -18.31 -9.18 7.88
C ARG A 53 -18.16 -7.71 8.29
N VAL A 54 -17.36 -7.40 9.30
CA VAL A 54 -17.08 -6.03 9.74
C VAL A 54 -16.24 -5.27 8.71
N PHE A 55 -15.46 -5.94 7.85
CA PHE A 55 -14.72 -5.23 6.80
C PHE A 55 -15.63 -4.50 5.81
N ALA A 56 -16.86 -4.96 5.62
CA ALA A 56 -17.84 -4.26 4.78
C ALA A 56 -18.26 -2.88 5.34
N THR A 57 -17.98 -2.61 6.63
CA THR A 57 -18.28 -1.33 7.28
C THR A 57 -17.03 -0.50 7.55
N VAL A 58 -15.84 -0.97 7.17
CA VAL A 58 -14.59 -0.27 7.45
C VAL A 58 -14.48 0.99 6.62
N VAL A 59 -14.15 2.09 7.29
CA VAL A 59 -13.78 3.35 6.65
C VAL A 59 -12.27 3.51 6.69
N HIS A 60 -11.68 3.85 5.55
CA HIS A 60 -10.27 4.21 5.49
C HIS A 60 -10.04 5.50 6.28
N TYR A 61 -9.33 5.39 7.40
CA TYR A 61 -9.16 6.45 8.40
C TYR A 61 -7.87 7.24 8.24
N TYR A 62 -6.76 6.57 7.92
CA TYR A 62 -5.51 7.24 7.54
C TYR A 62 -4.64 6.34 6.67
N GLU A 63 -3.72 7.00 5.97
CA GLU A 63 -2.64 6.40 5.21
C GLU A 63 -1.30 6.95 5.71
N HIS A 64 -0.28 6.09 5.81
CA HIS A 64 1.09 6.51 6.12
C HIS A 64 2.11 5.66 5.38
N LEU A 65 2.85 6.31 4.47
CA LEU A 65 3.92 5.69 3.70
C LEU A 65 5.30 6.14 4.19
N LYS A 66 6.18 5.16 4.38
CA LYS A 66 7.63 5.35 4.49
C LYS A 66 8.29 4.82 3.24
N ILE A 67 8.89 5.70 2.45
CA ILE A 67 9.51 5.35 1.17
C ILE A 67 11.02 5.30 1.37
N TYR A 68 11.62 4.13 1.16
CA TYR A 68 13.08 3.93 1.22
C TYR A 68 13.72 4.10 -0.15
N ARG A 69 13.02 3.67 -1.21
CA ARG A 69 13.31 4.01 -2.61
C ARG A 69 12.02 4.03 -3.41
N LEU A 70 12.00 4.81 -4.50
CA LEU A 70 10.88 4.80 -5.43
C LEU A 70 10.82 3.48 -6.22
N ILE A 71 9.61 3.05 -6.54
CA ILE A 71 9.36 1.89 -7.41
C ILE A 71 9.82 2.26 -8.82
N ARG A 72 10.49 1.33 -9.48
CA ARG A 72 10.96 1.44 -10.86
C ARG A 72 10.31 0.36 -11.74
N PRO A 73 10.26 0.56 -13.07
CA PRO A 73 9.89 -0.50 -13.99
C PRO A 73 10.69 -1.77 -13.75
N ASN A 74 10.03 -2.93 -13.88
CA ASN A 74 10.59 -4.27 -13.66
C ASN A 74 10.97 -4.60 -12.20
N ASP A 75 10.59 -3.79 -11.23
CA ASP A 75 10.70 -4.19 -9.82
C ASP A 75 9.81 -5.41 -9.54
N GLU A 76 10.43 -6.48 -9.04
CA GLU A 76 9.73 -7.60 -8.42
C GLU A 76 9.53 -7.30 -6.94
N ILE A 77 8.28 -7.09 -6.54
CA ILE A 77 7.92 -6.65 -5.19
C ILE A 77 7.23 -7.80 -4.45
N LYS A 78 7.77 -8.16 -3.29
CA LYS A 78 7.12 -9.04 -2.31
C LYS A 78 6.53 -8.20 -1.18
N ILE A 79 5.27 -8.44 -0.85
CA ILE A 79 4.57 -7.72 0.22
C ILE A 79 4.28 -8.69 1.36
N ASN A 80 4.62 -8.29 2.59
CA ASN A 80 4.26 -9.03 3.79
C ASN A 80 3.41 -8.12 4.69
N GLY A 81 2.20 -8.58 5.02
CA GLY A 81 1.26 -7.83 5.84
C GLY A 81 1.19 -8.32 7.28
N LYS A 82 0.89 -7.39 8.20
CA LYS A 82 0.64 -7.69 9.61
C LYS A 82 -0.37 -6.72 10.20
N ILE A 83 -1.40 -7.22 10.87
CA ILE A 83 -2.22 -6.40 11.77
C ILE A 83 -1.37 -6.07 13.00
N ILE A 84 -1.05 -4.80 13.18
CA ILE A 84 -0.16 -4.33 14.25
C ILE A 84 -0.92 -3.77 15.46
N ALA A 85 -2.18 -3.37 15.28
CA ALA A 85 -3.05 -2.93 16.37
C ALA A 85 -4.53 -3.13 16.04
N ILE A 86 -5.32 -3.42 17.08
CA ILE A 86 -6.78 -3.36 17.10
C ILE A 86 -7.14 -2.64 18.40
N LEU A 87 -7.73 -1.45 18.30
CA LEU A 87 -7.91 -0.54 19.43
C LEU A 87 -9.37 -0.08 19.48
N PRO A 88 -10.00 -0.04 20.67
CA PRO A 88 -11.31 0.55 20.82
C PRO A 88 -11.23 2.06 20.57
N HIS A 89 -12.23 2.62 19.89
CA HIS A 89 -12.36 4.04 19.65
C HIS A 89 -13.83 4.48 19.79
N ARG A 90 -14.08 5.74 20.13
CA ARG A 90 -15.46 6.24 20.35
C ARG A 90 -16.37 6.12 19.12
N ALA A 91 -15.78 6.03 17.93
CA ALA A 91 -16.49 5.96 16.65
C ALA A 91 -16.47 4.56 16.02
N GLY A 92 -15.89 3.55 16.68
CA GLY A 92 -15.70 2.22 16.08
C GLY A 92 -14.48 1.50 16.62
N THR A 93 -13.95 0.56 15.84
CA THR A 93 -12.72 -0.16 16.17
C THR A 93 -11.62 0.30 15.23
N HIS A 94 -10.58 0.91 15.78
CA HIS A 94 -9.44 1.30 14.99
C HIS A 94 -8.51 0.10 14.76
N VAL A 95 -8.32 -0.28 13.49
CA VAL A 95 -7.41 -1.34 13.08
C VAL A 95 -6.26 -0.73 12.31
N ALA A 96 -5.03 -1.09 12.67
CA ALA A 96 -3.83 -0.68 11.94
C ALA A 96 -3.15 -1.89 11.30
N LEU A 97 -3.01 -1.83 9.98
CA LEU A 97 -2.27 -2.80 9.17
C LEU A 97 -0.91 -2.19 8.81
N ARG A 98 0.15 -3.00 8.89
CA ARG A 98 1.46 -2.68 8.32
C ARG A 98 1.72 -3.60 7.14
N LEU A 99 2.14 -3.03 6.02
CA LEU A 99 2.58 -3.76 4.83
C LEU A 99 4.04 -3.39 4.53
N ASP A 100 4.94 -4.37 4.58
CA ASP A 100 6.33 -4.19 4.20
C ASP A 100 6.54 -4.72 2.78
N ALA A 101 6.99 -3.85 1.88
CA ALA A 101 7.31 -4.19 0.50
C ALA A 101 8.82 -4.29 0.30
N THR A 102 9.29 -5.43 -0.19
CA THR A 102 10.71 -5.71 -0.41
C THR A 102 11.00 -6.10 -1.85
N ASP A 103 12.21 -5.80 -2.31
CA ASP A 103 12.72 -6.32 -3.59
C ASP A 103 13.16 -7.79 -3.51
N LYS A 104 13.62 -8.35 -4.64
CA LYS A 104 14.15 -9.72 -4.73
C LYS A 104 15.33 -10.04 -3.81
N ASN A 105 16.05 -9.02 -3.34
CA ASN A 105 17.18 -9.14 -2.42
C ASN A 105 16.75 -8.91 -0.96
N ASN A 106 15.45 -8.80 -0.69
CA ASN A 106 14.85 -8.46 0.61
C ASN A 106 15.17 -7.05 1.12
N ASN A 107 15.56 -6.11 0.27
CA ASN A 107 15.69 -4.71 0.67
C ASN A 107 14.30 -4.06 0.70
N LEU A 108 14.03 -3.25 1.72
CA LEU A 108 12.79 -2.48 1.81
C LEU A 108 12.70 -1.45 0.68
N ILE A 109 11.58 -1.45 -0.01
CA ILE A 109 11.20 -0.44 -1.00
C ILE A 109 10.34 0.62 -0.30
N PHE A 110 9.29 0.18 0.37
CA PHE A 110 8.42 1.01 1.20
C PHE A 110 7.81 0.20 2.35
N THR A 111 7.36 0.92 3.38
CA THR A 111 6.44 0.39 4.38
C THR A 111 5.19 1.26 4.37
N GLU A 112 4.04 0.61 4.31
CA GLU A 112 2.73 1.24 4.39
C GLU A 112 2.07 0.92 5.73
N TYR A 113 1.39 1.92 6.30
CA TYR A 113 0.53 1.75 7.45
C TYR A 113 -0.86 2.26 7.10
N ASN A 114 -1.79 1.33 6.94
CA ASN A 114 -3.18 1.62 6.64
C ASN A 114 -4.01 1.54 7.93
N GLY A 115 -4.81 2.58 8.19
CA GLY A 115 -5.71 2.66 9.33
C GLY A 115 -7.17 2.52 8.89
N GLY A 116 -7.89 1.55 9.45
CA GLY A 116 -9.33 1.38 9.27
C GLY A 116 -10.12 1.70 10.55
N MET A 117 -11.34 2.24 10.42
CA MET A 117 -12.27 2.52 11.52
C MET A 117 -13.62 1.82 11.32
#